data_AF-I2G6R5-F1
#
_entry.id   AF-I2G6R5-F1
#
_cell.length_a   1.000
_cell.length_b   1.000
_cell.length_c   1.000
_cell.angle_alpha   90.00
_cell.angle_beta   90.00
_cell.angle_gamma   90.00
#
_symmetry.space_group_name_H-M   'P 1'
#
loop_
_entity.id
_entity.type
_entity.pdbx_description
1 polymer ?
#
loop_
_entity_poly.entity_id
_entity_poly.type
_entity_poly.pdbx_seq_one_letter_code
_entity_poly.pdbx_strand_id
1 'polypeptide(L)'
;MRSTDVFHIAVAGMRTRASALPVLPRIQPSYQRAPQTYRGFASSSIAASAAPSSSLPSNEAATSSTSSAVNTATDSVADTDVASAGFEFLEPWVPTIHNLADTLHLSGPYAHALSIFVLAFSVRTLVTLPVTIWQRSKTRKLTEHVLPEWEIMKEQIPLVVRAKCRRAGMSYEAFEVEVKKELKAKLAELLRKHNVSPLPAFIGPATLNIPVFLLMTALLRQSALDLTSPFASEVLPWWSPSPELAQQFKASTAILADRGFDEAAIAKLKGTMGGPTLVDKDSTMLGPVTFGILTLANTELNSWSRTSIAKIRAVSSGKEDGASRTADKLLAEKGKEGAEVKAEEEPRRMRIITNALRVMAIAFIPIACQAPGVLVIYWLSSGIYTMIQNSVFAVLDRRSEAIKVARKQHLLQQQLQHRR
;
A
#
# COMPACT_ATOMS: atom_id res chain seq x y z
N MET A 1 41.36 -47.99 7.51
CA MET A 1 39.99 -48.49 7.80
C MET A 1 39.02 -47.75 6.90
N ARG A 2 38.00 -48.48 6.40
CA ARG A 2 36.81 -48.12 5.59
C ARG A 2 36.63 -46.61 5.19
N SER A 3 36.47 -46.26 3.91
CA SER A 3 35.42 -46.66 2.94
C SER A 3 34.04 -46.10 3.36
N THR A 4 33.18 -45.55 2.49
CA THR A 4 32.98 -45.85 1.06
C THR A 4 32.39 -44.67 0.27
N ASP A 5 32.40 -44.80 -1.06
CA ASP A 5 31.73 -44.01 -2.11
C ASP A 5 30.22 -43.76 -1.88
N VAL A 6 29.51 -42.98 -2.71
CA VAL A 6 28.71 -43.42 -3.89
C VAL A 6 27.94 -42.16 -4.37
N PHE A 7 27.67 -41.85 -5.65
CA PHE A 7 27.80 -42.54 -6.95
C PHE A 7 28.16 -41.53 -8.07
N HIS A 8 28.39 -42.02 -9.30
CA HIS A 8 28.38 -41.27 -10.57
C HIS A 8 27.93 -42.25 -11.68
N ILE A 9 27.72 -41.76 -12.92
CA ILE A 9 27.59 -42.51 -14.21
C ILE A 9 26.18 -43.02 -14.61
N ALA A 10 25.69 -42.50 -15.74
CA ALA A 10 25.33 -43.30 -16.93
C ALA A 10 25.26 -42.41 -18.20
N VAL A 11 26.02 -42.75 -19.25
CA VAL A 11 25.95 -42.15 -20.59
C VAL A 11 25.99 -43.25 -21.65
N ALA A 12 24.91 -43.38 -22.43
CA ALA A 12 24.83 -43.99 -23.77
C ALA A 12 23.38 -43.80 -24.28
N GLY A 13 23.08 -43.59 -25.57
CA GLY A 13 23.95 -43.47 -26.74
C GLY A 13 23.53 -44.35 -27.92
N MET A 14 22.43 -44.05 -28.61
CA MET A 14 22.09 -44.67 -29.91
C MET A 14 21.46 -43.69 -30.91
N ARG A 15 21.81 -43.87 -32.20
CA ARG A 15 21.27 -43.15 -33.36
C ARG A 15 20.24 -44.02 -34.10
N THR A 16 19.22 -43.42 -34.73
CA THR A 16 18.97 -43.42 -36.20
C THR A 16 17.49 -43.35 -36.62
N ARG A 17 17.30 -42.72 -37.79
CA ARG A 17 16.19 -42.80 -38.79
C ARG A 17 14.82 -42.17 -38.51
N ALA A 18 14.57 -41.18 -39.38
CA ALA A 18 13.32 -40.47 -39.64
C ALA A 18 12.18 -41.31 -40.22
N SER A 19 10.96 -40.76 -40.18
CA SER A 19 9.97 -40.80 -41.29
C SER A 19 8.84 -39.76 -41.11
N ALA A 20 8.39 -39.20 -42.24
CA ALA A 20 7.07 -38.61 -42.54
C ALA A 20 6.51 -37.38 -41.76
N LEU A 21 6.45 -36.26 -42.50
CA LEU A 21 5.45 -35.16 -42.44
C LEU A 21 4.04 -35.67 -42.87
N PRO A 22 2.88 -35.01 -42.54
CA PRO A 22 2.48 -33.71 -43.15
C PRO A 22 1.68 -32.72 -42.25
N VAL A 23 1.96 -31.40 -42.28
CA VAL A 23 1.33 -30.29 -43.06
C VAL A 23 0.03 -29.66 -42.47
N LEU A 24 0.18 -28.47 -41.85
CA LEU A 24 -0.62 -27.20 -41.96
C LEU A 24 -2.18 -27.21 -41.78
N PRO A 25 -2.88 -26.04 -41.61
CA PRO A 25 -2.42 -24.64 -41.69
C PRO A 25 -2.81 -23.66 -40.54
N ARG A 26 -2.05 -22.55 -40.58
CA ARG A 26 -2.20 -21.21 -39.99
C ARG A 26 -3.45 -20.44 -40.48
N ILE A 27 -4.20 -19.78 -39.57
CA ILE A 27 -5.00 -18.55 -39.86
C ILE A 27 -4.85 -17.52 -38.72
N GLN A 28 -4.95 -16.23 -39.05
CA GLN A 28 -4.74 -15.03 -38.21
C GLN A 28 -6.07 -14.34 -37.81
N PRO A 29 -6.08 -13.34 -36.90
CA PRO A 29 -7.31 -12.79 -36.30
C PRO A 29 -7.97 -11.68 -37.12
N SER A 30 -9.25 -11.41 -36.86
CA SER A 30 -10.02 -10.30 -37.42
C SER A 30 -10.51 -9.30 -36.36
N TYR A 31 -10.50 -8.02 -36.73
CA TYR A 31 -11.03 -6.87 -35.98
C TYR A 31 -12.52 -6.63 -36.30
N GLN A 32 -13.28 -6.08 -35.33
CA GLN A 32 -14.34 -5.04 -35.42
C GLN A 32 -15.08 -5.00 -34.06
N ARG A 33 -15.14 -3.90 -33.28
CA ARG A 33 -15.72 -2.54 -33.43
C ARG A 33 -17.26 -2.52 -33.30
N ALA A 34 -17.74 -1.67 -32.37
CA ALA A 34 -19.12 -1.53 -31.85
C ALA A 34 -20.09 -0.81 -32.85
N PRO A 35 -21.41 -0.59 -32.56
CA PRO A 35 -21.88 0.34 -31.51
C PRO A 35 -23.22 0.03 -30.77
N GLN A 36 -23.54 0.96 -29.86
CA GLN A 36 -24.72 1.23 -29.00
C GLN A 36 -26.16 0.83 -29.46
N THR A 37 -27.07 0.68 -28.46
CA THR A 37 -28.41 1.29 -28.50
C THR A 37 -29.06 1.43 -27.09
N TYR A 38 -30.04 2.33 -26.95
CA TYR A 38 -30.73 2.75 -25.70
C TYR A 38 -32.18 2.22 -25.62
N ARG A 39 -32.65 1.83 -24.43
CA ARG A 39 -34.05 1.75 -23.88
C ARG A 39 -34.05 0.74 -22.71
N GLY A 40 -34.93 0.78 -21.70
CA GLY A 40 -36.03 1.70 -21.36
C GLY A 40 -36.79 1.15 -20.13
N PHE A 41 -37.56 1.99 -19.44
CA PHE A 41 -38.33 1.64 -18.23
C PHE A 41 -39.34 0.50 -18.41
N ALA A 42 -39.57 -0.30 -17.37
CA ALA A 42 -40.92 -0.67 -16.89
C ALA A 42 -40.89 -1.31 -15.49
N SER A 43 -41.80 -0.89 -14.61
CA SER A 43 -42.12 -1.58 -13.35
C SER A 43 -43.19 -2.65 -13.59
N SER A 44 -43.21 -3.72 -12.79
CA SER A 44 -44.45 -4.47 -12.54
C SER A 44 -44.48 -5.09 -11.15
N SER A 45 -45.58 -4.81 -10.45
CA SER A 45 -45.95 -5.34 -9.14
C SER A 45 -46.63 -6.70 -9.27
N ILE A 46 -46.44 -7.59 -8.30
CA ILE A 46 -47.36 -8.71 -8.04
C ILE A 46 -47.74 -8.69 -6.56
N ALA A 47 -49.04 -8.81 -6.29
CA ALA A 47 -49.60 -8.88 -4.95
C ALA A 47 -50.16 -10.29 -4.67
N ALA A 48 -50.01 -10.68 -3.40
CA ALA A 48 -51.04 -11.27 -2.53
C ALA A 48 -51.64 -12.66 -2.81
N SER A 49 -51.51 -13.52 -1.79
CA SER A 49 -52.55 -14.44 -1.29
C SER A 49 -52.15 -14.81 0.16
N ALA A 50 -52.77 -14.24 1.18
CA ALA A 50 -54.00 -14.69 1.86
C ALA A 50 -53.73 -15.71 3.01
N ALA A 51 -54.36 -15.46 4.16
CA ALA A 51 -54.17 -16.14 5.46
C ALA A 51 -55.24 -17.27 5.65
N PRO A 52 -55.62 -17.82 6.84
CA PRO A 52 -55.44 -17.32 8.22
C PRO A 52 -55.27 -18.32 9.42
N SER A 53 -54.95 -17.72 10.58
CA SER A 53 -55.48 -17.94 11.95
C SER A 53 -55.20 -19.20 12.81
N SER A 54 -54.79 -18.89 14.06
CA SER A 54 -55.09 -19.56 15.36
C SER A 54 -54.38 -20.90 15.68
N SER A 55 -54.06 -21.25 16.94
CA SER A 55 -54.38 -20.67 18.27
C SER A 55 -53.26 -20.95 19.32
N LEU A 56 -53.29 -20.23 20.45
CA LEU A 56 -52.63 -20.60 21.73
C LEU A 56 -53.67 -21.23 22.67
N PRO A 57 -53.28 -22.11 23.60
CA PRO A 57 -53.17 -21.67 25.01
C PRO A 57 -51.99 -22.28 25.80
N SER A 58 -51.91 -21.95 27.09
CA SER A 58 -50.78 -22.19 28.02
C SER A 58 -51.14 -23.05 29.25
N ASN A 59 -50.12 -23.44 30.03
CA ASN A 59 -50.13 -24.18 31.32
C ASN A 59 -50.42 -25.72 31.21
N GLU A 60 -49.91 -26.62 32.08
CA GLU A 60 -49.25 -26.45 33.40
C GLU A 60 -48.23 -27.60 33.74
N ALA A 61 -47.61 -27.54 34.93
CA ALA A 61 -46.42 -28.28 35.39
C ALA A 61 -46.52 -29.82 35.59
N ALA A 62 -45.36 -30.54 35.56
CA ALA A 62 -44.80 -31.31 36.72
C ALA A 62 -43.64 -32.31 36.37
N THR A 63 -42.44 -32.03 36.89
CA THR A 63 -41.35 -32.90 37.44
C THR A 63 -41.04 -34.35 36.96
N SER A 64 -39.71 -34.61 36.90
CA SER A 64 -38.97 -35.91 37.00
C SER A 64 -38.91 -36.79 35.71
N SER A 65 -37.80 -37.45 35.33
CA SER A 65 -36.41 -37.47 35.84
C SER A 65 -35.38 -38.03 34.81
N THR A 66 -34.09 -37.78 35.08
CA THR A 66 -32.91 -38.60 34.71
C THR A 66 -32.30 -38.58 33.28
N SER A 67 -31.09 -37.98 33.23
CA SER A 67 -29.89 -38.36 32.45
C SER A 67 -29.74 -38.11 30.92
N SER A 68 -28.51 -37.66 30.61
CA SER A 68 -27.75 -37.90 29.36
C SER A 68 -28.06 -37.06 28.10
N ALA A 69 -27.47 -35.86 28.02
CA ALA A 69 -26.68 -35.38 26.86
C ALA A 69 -26.21 -33.92 27.04
N VAL A 70 -25.27 -33.66 27.96
CA VAL A 70 -24.45 -32.45 27.87
C VAL A 70 -23.32 -32.75 26.90
N ASN A 71 -23.31 -32.11 25.73
CA ASN A 71 -22.13 -32.02 24.87
C ASN A 71 -22.21 -30.81 23.92
N THR A 72 -21.17 -29.99 23.99
CA THR A 72 -20.63 -29.18 22.87
C THR A 72 -21.49 -28.03 22.33
N ALA A 73 -21.68 -26.99 23.15
CA ALA A 73 -22.04 -25.64 22.68
C ALA A 73 -21.22 -24.53 23.40
N THR A 74 -19.95 -24.82 23.71
CA THR A 74 -18.97 -23.89 24.29
C THR A 74 -17.56 -24.25 23.81
N ASP A 75 -17.24 -23.87 22.57
CA ASP A 75 -15.85 -23.71 22.10
C ASP A 75 -15.79 -22.87 20.82
N SER A 76 -15.88 -21.55 21.00
CA SER A 76 -15.62 -20.55 19.96
C SER A 76 -14.98 -19.27 20.50
N VAL A 77 -14.42 -19.33 21.72
CA VAL A 77 -13.69 -18.22 22.37
C VAL A 77 -12.19 -18.21 21.99
N ALA A 78 -11.68 -19.34 21.50
CA ALA A 78 -10.25 -19.59 21.29
C ALA A 78 -9.55 -18.79 20.17
N ASP A 79 -10.28 -18.03 19.34
CA ASP A 79 -9.68 -17.18 18.28
C ASP A 79 -9.25 -15.78 18.79
N THR A 80 -9.54 -15.42 20.04
CA THR A 80 -9.27 -14.08 20.58
C THR A 80 -7.86 -13.95 21.19
N ASP A 81 -7.34 -15.02 21.79
CA ASP A 81 -6.10 -14.98 22.59
C ASP A 81 -4.81 -14.98 21.76
N VAL A 82 -4.84 -15.54 20.54
CA VAL A 82 -3.64 -15.63 19.68
C VAL A 82 -3.18 -14.25 19.19
N ALA A 83 -4.06 -13.24 19.22
CA ALA A 83 -3.75 -11.86 18.81
C ALA A 83 -3.39 -10.92 19.99
N SER A 84 -3.80 -11.24 21.22
CA SER A 84 -3.49 -10.43 22.42
C SER A 84 -2.06 -10.69 22.92
N ALA A 85 -1.63 -11.95 22.95
CA ALA A 85 -0.36 -12.43 23.52
C ALA A 85 0.93 -11.82 22.91
N GLY A 86 0.84 -11.04 21.82
CA GLY A 86 1.97 -10.34 21.22
C GLY A 86 2.15 -8.87 21.63
N PHE A 87 1.17 -8.26 22.30
CA PHE A 87 1.09 -6.81 22.50
C PHE A 87 0.73 -6.36 23.93
N GLU A 88 0.79 -7.25 24.92
CA GLU A 88 0.50 -6.96 26.34
C GLU A 88 1.29 -5.76 26.88
N PHE A 89 2.54 -5.56 26.44
CA PHE A 89 3.37 -4.41 26.82
C PHE A 89 2.80 -3.03 26.41
N LEU A 90 1.73 -2.99 25.59
CA LEU A 90 1.01 -1.77 25.23
C LEU A 90 -0.08 -1.40 26.25
N GLU A 91 -0.53 -2.33 27.10
CA GLU A 91 -1.59 -2.11 28.10
C GLU A 91 -1.33 -0.88 29.01
N PRO A 92 -0.10 -0.61 29.53
CA PRO A 92 0.16 0.56 30.36
C PRO A 92 -0.06 1.91 29.66
N TRP A 93 -0.16 1.92 28.32
CA TRP A 93 -0.37 3.13 27.51
C TRP A 93 -1.85 3.35 27.16
N VAL A 94 -2.73 2.37 27.37
CA VAL A 94 -4.18 2.50 27.10
C VAL A 94 -4.81 3.67 27.89
N PRO A 95 -4.52 3.89 29.19
CA PRO A 95 -5.04 5.06 29.91
C PRO A 95 -4.58 6.41 29.33
N THR A 96 -3.36 6.47 28.76
CA THR A 96 -2.86 7.68 28.09
C THR A 96 -3.67 8.00 26.83
N ILE A 97 -4.11 6.98 26.10
CA ILE A 97 -4.95 7.11 24.92
C ILE A 97 -6.37 7.55 25.29
N HIS A 98 -6.93 7.05 26.39
CA HIS A 98 -8.27 7.46 26.86
C HIS A 98 -8.30 8.95 27.25
N ASN A 99 -7.33 9.40 28.04
CA ASN A 99 -7.22 10.81 28.50
C ASN A 99 -6.62 11.76 27.43
N LEU A 100 -6.37 11.28 26.20
CA LEU A 100 -5.66 12.06 25.18
C LEU A 100 -6.42 13.33 24.76
N ALA A 101 -7.75 13.26 24.67
CA ALA A 101 -8.57 14.43 24.36
C ALA A 101 -8.43 15.53 25.42
N ASP A 102 -8.46 15.14 26.70
CA ASP A 102 -8.32 16.05 27.84
C ASP A 102 -6.92 16.66 27.91
N THR A 103 -5.86 15.87 27.71
CA THR A 103 -4.48 16.40 27.67
C THR A 103 -4.26 17.40 26.54
N LEU A 104 -4.91 17.21 25.39
CA LEU A 104 -4.91 18.15 24.27
C LEU A 104 -5.94 19.30 24.44
N HIS A 105 -6.69 19.33 25.54
CA HIS A 105 -7.74 20.31 25.84
C HIS A 105 -8.80 20.43 24.73
N LEU A 106 -9.11 19.31 24.07
CA LEU A 106 -10.07 19.25 22.97
C LEU A 106 -11.49 19.11 23.52
N SER A 107 -12.30 20.15 23.35
CA SER A 107 -13.73 20.12 23.68
C SER A 107 -14.59 20.07 22.41
N GLY A 108 -15.60 19.19 22.41
CA GLY A 108 -16.54 19.07 21.30
C GLY A 108 -17.17 17.67 21.19
N PRO A 109 -18.09 17.46 20.24
CA PRO A 109 -18.77 16.18 20.03
C PRO A 109 -17.87 15.08 19.42
N TYR A 110 -16.68 15.44 18.93
CA TYR A 110 -15.73 14.55 18.25
C TYR A 110 -14.30 14.69 18.82
N ALA A 111 -14.20 14.87 20.14
CA ALA A 111 -12.95 15.23 20.82
C ALA A 111 -11.92 14.09 20.76
N HIS A 112 -12.34 12.84 20.93
CA HIS A 112 -11.48 11.67 20.87
C HIS A 112 -11.09 11.31 19.44
N ALA A 113 -11.99 11.43 18.47
CA ALA A 113 -11.67 11.30 17.04
C ALA A 113 -10.60 12.31 16.60
N LEU A 114 -10.74 13.57 17.03
CA LEU A 114 -9.77 14.62 16.73
C LEU A 114 -8.44 14.38 17.46
N SER A 115 -8.45 13.88 18.70
CA SER A 115 -7.23 13.56 19.43
C SER A 115 -6.43 12.45 18.75
N ILE A 116 -7.09 11.39 18.25
CA ILE A 116 -6.46 10.34 17.43
C ILE A 116 -5.93 10.89 16.10
N PHE A 117 -6.63 11.81 15.44
CA PHE A 117 -6.13 12.47 14.24
C PHE A 117 -4.84 13.25 14.51
N VAL A 118 -4.80 14.04 15.59
CA VAL A 118 -3.63 14.83 16.01
C VAL A 118 -2.47 13.92 16.43
N LEU A 119 -2.75 12.82 17.14
CA LEU A 119 -1.74 11.82 17.50
C LEU A 119 -1.11 11.17 16.26
N ALA A 120 -1.93 10.76 15.29
CA ALA A 120 -1.45 10.17 14.05
C ALA A 120 -0.49 11.12 13.31
N PHE A 121 -0.86 12.40 13.20
CA PHE A 121 0.01 13.43 12.60
C PHE A 121 1.28 13.67 13.42
N SER A 122 1.19 13.73 14.74
CA SER A 122 2.32 13.95 15.65
C SER A 122 3.33 12.81 15.59
N VAL A 123 2.88 11.56 15.73
CA VAL A 123 3.73 10.35 15.63
C VAL A 123 4.38 10.24 14.26
N ARG A 124 3.63 10.50 13.17
CA ARG A 124 4.21 10.53 11.82
C ARG A 124 5.26 11.64 11.67
N THR A 125 5.02 12.83 12.21
CA THR A 125 5.96 13.97 12.12
C THR A 125 7.23 13.75 12.92
N LEU A 126 7.12 13.21 14.14
CA LEU A 126 8.26 13.00 15.04
C LEU A 126 9.10 11.78 14.66
N VAL A 127 8.46 10.65 14.33
CA VAL A 127 9.15 9.37 14.11
C VAL A 127 9.47 9.13 12.63
N THR A 128 8.51 9.35 11.73
CA THR A 128 8.64 8.91 10.33
C THR A 128 9.24 9.97 9.41
N LEU A 129 8.91 11.26 9.62
CA LEU A 129 9.35 12.34 8.73
C LEU A 129 10.88 12.48 8.65
N PRO A 130 11.66 12.50 9.75
CA PRO A 130 13.11 12.68 9.68
C PRO A 130 13.78 11.56 8.87
N VAL A 131 13.30 10.32 9.06
CA VAL A 131 13.78 9.13 8.35
C VAL A 131 13.48 9.23 6.86
N THR A 132 12.27 9.66 6.47
CA THR A 132 11.93 9.82 5.05
C THR A 132 12.73 10.95 4.37
N ILE A 133 13.03 12.05 5.08
CA ILE A 133 13.89 13.13 4.56
C ILE A 133 15.33 12.62 4.36
N TRP A 134 15.89 11.91 5.36
CA TRP A 134 17.21 11.27 5.27
C TRP A 134 17.28 10.27 4.10
N GLN A 135 16.29 9.38 4.02
CA GLN A 135 16.20 8.35 2.99
C GLN A 135 16.18 8.98 1.60
N ARG A 136 15.31 9.96 1.40
CA ARG A 136 15.14 10.69 0.13
C ARG A 136 16.40 11.44 -0.26
N SER A 137 17.14 12.02 0.69
CA SER A 137 18.46 12.62 0.45
C SER A 137 19.48 11.59 -0.06
N LYS A 138 19.49 10.37 0.50
CA LYS A 138 20.34 9.27 0.03
C LYS A 138 19.92 8.77 -1.37
N THR A 139 18.63 8.55 -1.61
CA THR A 139 18.11 8.18 -2.94
C THR A 139 18.42 9.23 -3.99
N ARG A 140 18.31 10.52 -3.65
CA ARG A 140 18.67 11.62 -4.56
C ARG A 140 20.14 11.56 -4.98
N LYS A 141 21.07 11.34 -4.03
CA LYS A 141 22.51 11.15 -4.35
C LYS A 141 22.77 9.92 -5.22
N LEU A 142 22.04 8.82 -4.98
CA LEU A 142 22.10 7.61 -5.80
C LEU A 142 21.69 7.90 -7.26
N THR A 143 20.59 8.62 -7.46
CA THR A 143 20.07 8.94 -8.80
C THR A 143 20.84 10.04 -9.53
N GLU A 144 21.38 11.04 -8.82
CA GLU A 144 22.07 12.19 -9.44
C GLU A 144 23.55 11.93 -9.77
N HIS A 145 24.24 11.07 -9.01
CA HIS A 145 25.69 10.83 -9.19
C HIS A 145 26.02 9.38 -9.52
N VAL A 146 25.54 8.43 -8.71
CA VAL A 146 25.93 7.02 -8.86
C VAL A 146 25.33 6.40 -10.12
N LEU A 147 24.05 6.61 -10.39
CA LEU A 147 23.38 6.01 -11.56
C LEU A 147 24.03 6.42 -12.91
N PRO A 148 24.27 7.72 -13.23
CA PRO A 148 24.89 8.08 -14.50
C PRO A 148 26.36 7.62 -14.63
N GLU A 149 27.17 7.69 -13.58
CA GLU A 149 28.54 7.12 -13.62
C GLU A 149 28.48 5.59 -13.83
N TRP A 150 27.49 4.91 -13.26
CA TRP A 150 27.31 3.47 -13.36
C TRP A 150 26.90 3.00 -14.77
N GLU A 151 25.98 3.69 -15.46
CA GLU A 151 25.59 3.31 -16.83
C GLU A 151 26.79 3.36 -17.79
N ILE A 152 27.62 4.42 -17.72
CA ILE A 152 28.85 4.55 -18.51
C ILE A 152 29.81 3.38 -18.22
N MET A 153 29.95 2.99 -16.95
CA MET A 153 30.81 1.86 -16.56
C MET A 153 30.30 0.51 -17.09
N LYS A 154 28.98 0.28 -17.15
CA LYS A 154 28.41 -0.97 -17.69
C LYS A 154 28.77 -1.20 -19.15
N GLU A 155 28.85 -0.14 -19.95
CA GLU A 155 29.22 -0.24 -21.37
C GLU A 155 30.72 -0.49 -21.54
N GLN A 156 31.56 0.20 -20.76
CA GLN A 156 33.01 0.16 -20.91
C GLN A 156 33.67 -1.10 -20.34
N ILE A 157 33.24 -1.58 -19.17
CA ILE A 157 33.88 -2.69 -18.46
C ILE A 157 33.88 -4.00 -19.28
N PRO A 158 32.77 -4.46 -19.90
CA PRO A 158 32.77 -5.66 -20.73
C PRO A 158 33.73 -5.58 -21.92
N LEU A 159 33.91 -4.40 -22.53
CA LEU A 159 34.83 -4.20 -23.65
C LEU A 159 36.29 -4.37 -23.22
N VAL A 160 36.67 -3.77 -22.08
CA VAL A 160 38.03 -3.87 -21.50
C VAL A 160 38.31 -5.31 -21.05
N VAL A 161 37.37 -5.93 -20.33
CA VAL A 161 37.53 -7.32 -19.86
C VAL A 161 37.57 -8.28 -21.05
N ARG A 162 36.77 -8.09 -22.11
CA ARG A 162 36.85 -8.91 -23.35
C ARG A 162 38.20 -8.78 -24.05
N ALA A 163 38.85 -7.63 -24.00
CA ALA A 163 40.21 -7.44 -24.51
C ALA A 163 41.29 -8.07 -23.61
N LYS A 164 41.05 -8.16 -22.29
CA LYS A 164 41.90 -8.88 -21.31
C LYS A 164 41.78 -10.40 -21.49
N CYS A 165 40.56 -10.94 -21.50
CA CYS A 165 40.28 -12.38 -21.64
C CYS A 165 40.77 -12.96 -22.98
N ARG A 166 40.60 -12.24 -24.10
CA ARG A 166 41.14 -12.68 -25.41
C ARG A 166 42.67 -12.77 -25.43
N ARG A 167 43.38 -11.85 -24.77
CA ARG A 167 44.85 -11.90 -24.66
C ARG A 167 45.33 -13.04 -23.73
N ALA A 168 44.51 -13.41 -22.74
CA ALA A 168 44.80 -14.49 -21.80
C ALA A 168 44.30 -15.88 -22.24
N GLY A 169 43.68 -16.01 -23.43
CA GLY A 169 43.14 -17.28 -23.93
C GLY A 169 42.00 -17.88 -23.10
N MET A 170 41.33 -17.09 -22.26
CA MET A 170 40.33 -17.60 -21.31
C MET A 170 39.00 -17.97 -21.99
N SER A 171 38.28 -18.95 -21.40
CA SER A 171 36.97 -19.39 -21.86
C SER A 171 35.89 -18.30 -21.70
N TYR A 172 34.80 -18.46 -22.44
CA TYR A 172 33.66 -17.52 -22.40
C TYR A 172 32.98 -17.46 -21.02
N GLU A 173 32.85 -18.59 -20.32
CA GLU A 173 32.30 -18.64 -18.96
C GLU A 173 33.17 -17.87 -17.95
N ALA A 174 34.49 -18.01 -18.04
CA ALA A 174 35.43 -17.25 -17.22
C ALA A 174 35.35 -15.74 -17.50
N PHE A 175 35.13 -15.35 -18.76
CA PHE A 175 34.85 -13.96 -19.13
C PHE A 175 33.58 -13.42 -18.45
N GLU A 176 32.47 -14.15 -18.46
CA GLU A 176 31.25 -13.69 -17.79
C GLU A 176 31.42 -13.53 -16.27
N VAL A 177 32.13 -14.46 -15.62
CA VAL A 177 32.40 -14.38 -14.18
C VAL A 177 33.27 -13.17 -13.84
N GLU A 178 34.35 -12.94 -14.59
CA GLU A 178 35.25 -11.79 -14.39
C GLU A 178 34.53 -10.46 -14.68
N VAL A 179 33.68 -10.37 -15.72
CA VAL A 179 32.84 -9.19 -15.97
C VAL A 179 31.88 -8.93 -14.80
N LYS A 180 31.17 -9.95 -14.31
CA LYS A 180 30.24 -9.83 -13.17
C LYS A 180 30.98 -9.42 -11.89
N LYS A 181 32.24 -9.82 -11.72
CA LYS A 181 33.11 -9.48 -10.58
C LYS A 181 33.63 -8.05 -10.65
N GLU A 182 34.19 -7.63 -11.78
CA GLU A 182 34.67 -6.26 -12.02
C GLU A 182 33.51 -5.23 -11.91
N LEU A 183 32.35 -5.55 -12.48
CA LEU A 183 31.13 -4.74 -12.34
C LEU A 183 30.73 -4.55 -10.87
N LYS A 184 30.69 -5.64 -10.08
CA LYS A 184 30.37 -5.56 -8.64
C LYS A 184 31.41 -4.75 -7.86
N ALA A 185 32.70 -4.93 -8.16
CA ALA A 185 33.78 -4.19 -7.52
C ALA A 185 33.68 -2.68 -7.79
N LYS A 186 33.46 -2.29 -9.06
CA LYS A 186 33.29 -0.89 -9.44
C LYS A 186 32.02 -0.25 -8.89
N LEU A 187 30.91 -0.99 -8.82
CA LEU A 187 29.70 -0.51 -8.13
C LEU A 187 29.96 -0.27 -6.63
N ALA A 188 30.66 -1.17 -5.95
CA ALA A 188 31.01 -1.00 -4.54
C ALA A 188 31.96 0.19 -4.31
N GLU A 189 32.95 0.37 -5.19
CA GLU A 189 33.85 1.54 -5.18
C GLU A 189 33.07 2.86 -5.33
N LEU A 190 32.12 2.90 -6.27
CA LEU A 190 31.29 4.08 -6.55
C LEU A 190 30.31 4.40 -5.40
N LEU A 191 29.66 3.38 -4.82
CA LEU A 191 28.81 3.55 -3.64
C LEU A 191 29.60 4.06 -2.42
N ARG A 192 30.85 3.58 -2.23
CA ARG A 192 31.78 4.07 -1.21
C ARG A 192 32.20 5.52 -1.47
N LYS A 193 32.60 5.86 -2.70
CA LYS A 193 32.99 7.22 -3.13
C LYS A 193 31.91 8.27 -2.77
N HIS A 194 30.63 7.95 -3.01
CA HIS A 194 29.52 8.88 -2.72
C HIS A 194 28.90 8.69 -1.32
N ASN A 195 29.41 7.77 -0.48
CA ASN A 195 28.86 7.43 0.84
C ASN A 195 27.34 7.11 0.81
N VAL A 196 26.93 6.31 -0.17
CA VAL A 196 25.54 5.88 -0.37
C VAL A 196 25.43 4.36 -0.16
N SER A 197 24.68 3.94 0.84
CA SER A 197 24.26 2.56 1.02
C SER A 197 22.85 2.37 0.45
N PRO A 198 22.64 1.54 -0.58
CA PRO A 198 21.34 1.45 -1.26
C PRO A 198 20.30 0.74 -0.38
N LEU A 199 20.66 -0.37 0.27
CA LEU A 199 19.72 -1.17 1.06
C LEU A 199 19.02 -0.35 2.16
N PRO A 200 19.72 0.31 3.11
CA PRO A 200 19.06 1.13 4.13
C PRO A 200 18.19 2.26 3.58
N ALA A 201 18.55 2.82 2.41
CA ALA A 201 17.76 3.87 1.75
C ALA A 201 16.53 3.32 0.99
N PHE A 202 16.47 2.01 0.69
CA PHE A 202 15.27 1.40 0.11
C PHE A 202 14.33 0.82 1.16
N ILE A 203 14.84 0.14 2.19
CA ILE A 203 14.00 -0.49 3.22
C ILE A 203 13.71 0.39 4.45
N GLY A 204 14.56 1.38 4.74
CA GLY A 204 14.51 2.19 5.98
C GLY A 204 13.13 2.78 6.34
N PRO A 205 12.39 3.37 5.39
CA PRO A 205 11.04 3.87 5.67
C PRO A 205 10.07 2.75 6.03
N ALA A 206 10.11 1.61 5.34
CA ALA A 206 9.23 0.48 5.63
C ALA A 206 9.54 -0.15 6.99
N THR A 207 10.83 -0.30 7.34
CA THR A 207 11.26 -0.90 8.61
C THR A 207 10.86 -0.10 9.86
N LEU A 208 10.56 1.20 9.73
CA LEU A 208 10.05 2.01 10.84
C LEU A 208 8.54 2.29 10.72
N ASN A 209 8.02 2.52 9.52
CA ASN A 209 6.59 2.78 9.31
C ASN A 209 5.73 1.56 9.65
N ILE A 210 6.16 0.33 9.30
CA ILE A 210 5.35 -0.87 9.55
C ILE A 210 5.21 -1.15 11.05
N PRO A 211 6.28 -1.22 11.87
CA PRO A 211 6.14 -1.40 13.31
C PRO A 211 5.33 -0.29 13.98
N VAL A 212 5.61 0.98 13.69
CA VAL A 212 4.86 2.11 14.29
C VAL A 212 3.37 2.04 13.94
N PHE A 213 3.03 1.65 12.71
CA PHE A 213 1.64 1.49 12.29
C PHE A 213 0.95 0.32 12.98
N LEU A 214 1.61 -0.83 13.10
CA LEU A 214 1.07 -2.01 13.77
C LEU A 214 0.91 -1.79 15.28
N LEU A 215 1.90 -1.18 15.94
CA LEU A 215 1.85 -0.86 17.37
C LEU A 215 0.70 0.11 17.69
N MET A 216 0.55 1.17 16.91
CA MET A 216 -0.56 2.11 17.11
C MET A 216 -1.93 1.45 16.82
N THR A 217 -2.00 0.58 15.81
CA THR A 217 -3.21 -0.21 15.51
C THR A 217 -3.55 -1.20 16.64
N ALA A 218 -2.54 -1.82 17.27
CA ALA A 218 -2.73 -2.74 18.39
C ALA A 218 -3.18 -2.00 19.66
N LEU A 219 -2.53 -0.88 20.00
CA LEU A 219 -2.89 -0.03 21.15
C LEU A 219 -4.33 0.52 21.04
N LEU A 220 -4.70 1.06 19.88
CA LEU A 220 -6.06 1.55 19.64
C LEU A 220 -7.09 0.42 19.59
N ARG A 221 -6.69 -0.80 19.22
CA ARG A 221 -7.56 -1.99 19.30
C ARG A 221 -7.79 -2.42 20.74
N GLN A 222 -6.75 -2.43 21.59
CA GLN A 222 -6.91 -2.71 23.02
C GLN A 222 -7.84 -1.67 23.67
N SER A 223 -7.63 -0.39 23.38
CA SER A 223 -8.50 0.70 23.85
C SER A 223 -9.95 0.56 23.36
N ALA A 224 -10.17 0.02 22.16
CA ALA A 224 -11.51 -0.24 21.64
C ALA A 224 -12.20 -1.49 22.23
N LEU A 225 -11.44 -2.44 22.78
CA LEU A 225 -12.01 -3.62 23.45
C LEU A 225 -12.48 -3.29 24.88
N ASP A 226 -11.97 -2.22 25.48
CA ASP A 226 -12.46 -1.69 26.75
C ASP A 226 -13.78 -0.94 26.55
N LEU A 227 -14.89 -1.56 26.96
CA LEU A 227 -16.24 -0.98 26.92
C LEU A 227 -16.43 0.19 27.91
N THR A 228 -15.50 0.40 28.84
CA THR A 228 -15.49 1.57 29.73
C THR A 228 -14.71 2.76 29.15
N SER A 229 -14.03 2.56 28.02
CA SER A 229 -13.30 3.63 27.33
C SER A 229 -14.23 4.78 26.91
N PRO A 230 -13.73 6.03 26.86
CA PRO A 230 -14.51 7.16 26.37
C PRO A 230 -14.91 7.00 24.90
N PHE A 231 -14.23 6.14 24.15
CA PHE A 231 -14.54 5.80 22.76
C PHE A 231 -15.94 5.16 22.60
N ALA A 232 -16.45 4.47 23.62
CA ALA A 232 -17.82 3.96 23.64
C ALA A 232 -18.90 5.05 23.86
N SER A 233 -18.49 6.30 24.13
CA SER A 233 -19.39 7.45 24.31
C SER A 233 -19.40 8.44 23.15
N GLU A 234 -18.45 8.33 22.22
CA GLU A 234 -18.33 9.23 21.06
C GLU A 234 -18.79 8.55 19.77
N VAL A 235 -19.61 9.24 18.98
CA VAL A 235 -20.10 8.79 17.67
C VAL A 235 -19.12 9.06 16.54
N LEU A 236 -19.21 8.25 15.47
CA LEU A 236 -18.40 8.45 14.27
C LEU A 236 -18.56 9.86 13.68
N PRO A 237 -17.46 10.60 13.37
CA PRO A 237 -17.53 11.97 12.86
C PRO A 237 -18.26 12.18 11.51
N TRP A 238 -18.45 11.10 10.76
CA TRP A 238 -19.17 11.07 9.48
C TRP A 238 -20.57 10.49 9.57
N TRP A 239 -21.04 10.14 10.77
CA TRP A 239 -22.42 9.72 11.00
C TRP A 239 -23.29 10.92 11.40
N SER A 240 -24.55 10.91 10.97
CA SER A 240 -25.58 11.83 11.42
C SER A 240 -26.92 11.10 11.55
N PRO A 241 -27.78 11.48 12.53
CA PRO A 241 -29.09 10.89 12.67
C PRO A 241 -29.98 11.24 11.48
N SER A 242 -30.89 10.34 11.11
CA SER A 242 -31.95 10.69 10.15
C SER A 242 -32.88 11.75 10.76
N PRO A 243 -33.57 12.59 9.95
CA PRO A 243 -34.47 13.61 10.48
C PRO A 243 -35.56 13.06 11.41
N GLU A 244 -36.09 11.87 11.08
CA GLU A 244 -37.08 11.15 11.89
C GLU A 244 -36.49 10.67 13.23
N LEU A 245 -35.30 10.07 13.20
CA LEU A 245 -34.60 9.60 14.40
C LEU A 245 -34.25 10.76 15.33
N ALA A 246 -33.77 11.89 14.78
CA ALA A 246 -33.50 13.11 15.54
C ALA A 246 -34.76 13.67 16.21
N GLN A 247 -35.93 13.59 15.55
CA GLN A 247 -37.22 13.97 16.14
C GLN A 247 -37.64 12.99 17.26
N GLN A 248 -37.46 11.69 17.06
CA GLN A 248 -37.75 10.66 18.07
C GLN A 248 -36.89 10.83 19.33
N PHE A 249 -35.58 11.09 19.17
CA PHE A 249 -34.71 11.41 20.31
C PHE A 249 -35.08 12.73 20.99
N LYS A 250 -35.46 13.77 20.23
CA LYS A 250 -35.94 15.04 20.80
C LYS A 250 -37.22 14.85 21.62
N ALA A 251 -38.17 14.06 21.13
CA ALA A 251 -39.39 13.72 21.85
C ALA A 251 -39.11 12.87 23.10
N SER A 252 -38.27 11.84 22.97
CA SER A 252 -37.92 10.94 24.07
C SER A 252 -37.15 11.66 25.18
N THR A 253 -36.21 12.53 24.83
CA THR A 253 -35.45 13.33 25.82
C THR A 253 -36.29 14.40 26.49
N ALA A 254 -37.28 14.97 25.82
CA ALA A 254 -38.28 15.85 26.47
C ALA A 254 -39.12 15.06 27.50
N ILE A 255 -39.64 13.89 27.13
CA ILE A 255 -40.42 13.03 28.05
C ILE A 255 -39.58 12.57 29.26
N LEU A 256 -38.28 12.33 29.09
CA LEU A 256 -37.38 11.99 30.19
C LEU A 256 -37.12 13.19 31.11
N ALA A 257 -36.95 14.39 30.55
CA ALA A 257 -36.81 15.62 31.33
C ALA A 257 -38.08 15.92 32.14
N ASP A 258 -39.27 15.81 31.53
CA ASP A 258 -40.57 16.00 32.19
C ASP A 258 -40.80 14.99 33.34
N ARG A 259 -40.15 13.82 33.29
CA ARG A 259 -40.18 12.80 34.35
C ARG A 259 -39.08 12.96 35.41
N GLY A 260 -38.30 14.04 35.36
CA GLY A 260 -37.27 14.34 36.36
C GLY A 260 -36.07 13.40 36.33
N PHE A 261 -35.74 12.81 35.17
CA PHE A 261 -34.47 12.10 35.00
C PHE A 261 -33.27 13.05 35.10
N ASP A 262 -32.16 12.53 35.62
CA ASP A 262 -30.90 13.26 35.75
C ASP A 262 -30.43 13.85 34.40
N GLU A 263 -30.09 15.13 34.42
CA GLU A 263 -29.64 15.89 33.25
C GLU A 263 -28.36 15.30 32.66
N ALA A 264 -27.48 14.71 33.48
CA ALA A 264 -26.28 14.03 33.01
C ALA A 264 -26.60 12.75 32.20
N ALA A 265 -27.62 11.98 32.59
CA ALA A 265 -28.08 10.82 31.85
C ALA A 265 -28.74 11.23 30.50
N ILE A 266 -29.52 12.32 30.52
CA ILE A 266 -30.12 12.90 29.31
C ILE A 266 -29.04 13.45 28.36
N ALA A 267 -27.97 14.05 28.90
CA ALA A 267 -26.83 14.52 28.11
C ALA A 267 -26.08 13.36 27.43
N LYS A 268 -25.85 12.24 28.14
CA LYS A 268 -25.24 11.03 27.56
C LYS A 268 -26.07 10.44 26.42
N LEU A 269 -27.40 10.40 26.57
CA LEU A 269 -28.32 9.96 25.50
C LEU A 269 -28.34 10.92 24.29
N LYS A 270 -28.25 12.23 24.53
CA LYS A 270 -28.12 13.26 23.47
C LYS A 270 -26.76 13.19 22.75
N GLY A 271 -25.69 12.78 23.44
CA GLY A 271 -24.35 12.66 22.88
C GLY A 271 -24.23 11.56 21.83
N THR A 272 -24.84 10.40 22.06
CA THR A 272 -24.75 9.26 21.13
C THR A 272 -25.87 9.21 20.11
N MET A 273 -27.09 9.69 20.41
CA MET A 273 -28.26 9.62 19.51
C MET A 273 -28.50 8.25 18.85
N GLY A 274 -28.08 7.16 19.49
CA GLY A 274 -28.15 5.79 18.95
C GLY A 274 -27.26 5.52 17.72
N GLY A 275 -26.31 6.40 17.39
CA GLY A 275 -25.36 6.21 16.30
C GLY A 275 -24.21 5.24 16.63
N PRO A 276 -23.51 4.69 15.61
CA PRO A 276 -22.33 3.87 15.81
C PRO A 276 -21.20 4.69 16.46
N THR A 277 -20.59 4.11 17.49
CA THR A 277 -19.52 4.73 18.28
C THR A 277 -18.13 4.48 17.68
N LEU A 278 -17.08 5.06 18.30
CA LEU A 278 -15.70 4.78 17.92
C LEU A 278 -15.26 3.32 18.20
N VAL A 279 -15.94 2.62 19.10
CA VAL A 279 -15.72 1.20 19.40
C VAL A 279 -16.39 0.29 18.35
N ASP A 280 -17.55 0.70 17.86
CA ASP A 280 -18.33 -0.06 16.89
C ASP A 280 -17.66 -0.17 15.52
N LYS A 281 -18.07 -1.17 14.74
CA LYS A 281 -17.74 -1.24 13.31
C LYS A 281 -18.54 -0.19 12.56
N ASP A 282 -17.93 0.44 11.54
CA ASP A 282 -18.61 1.45 10.74
C ASP A 282 -19.72 0.84 9.84
N SER A 283 -20.96 0.89 10.35
CA SER A 283 -22.16 0.45 9.64
C SER A 283 -22.55 1.33 8.44
N THR A 284 -22.00 2.55 8.35
CA THR A 284 -22.30 3.48 7.24
C THR A 284 -21.51 3.16 5.96
N MET A 285 -20.46 2.35 6.06
CA MET A 285 -19.46 2.09 5.02
C MET A 285 -18.65 3.32 4.55
N LEU A 286 -18.95 4.53 5.03
CA LEU A 286 -18.32 5.76 4.57
C LEU A 286 -16.83 5.81 4.91
N GLY A 287 -16.45 5.41 6.13
CA GLY A 287 -15.06 5.34 6.58
C GLY A 287 -14.24 4.32 5.77
N PRO A 288 -14.63 3.03 5.72
CA PRO A 288 -13.96 2.00 4.92
C PRO A 288 -13.81 2.35 3.43
N VAL A 289 -14.86 2.88 2.79
CA VAL A 289 -14.80 3.27 1.36
C VAL A 289 -13.88 4.48 1.16
N THR A 290 -13.96 5.49 2.03
CA THR A 290 -13.07 6.66 1.98
C THR A 290 -11.60 6.24 2.18
N PHE A 291 -11.35 5.29 3.09
CA PHE A 291 -10.01 4.74 3.31
C PHE A 291 -9.47 3.97 2.09
N GLY A 292 -10.31 3.18 1.43
CA GLY A 292 -9.95 2.52 0.16
C GLY A 292 -9.60 3.52 -0.96
N ILE A 293 -10.44 4.56 -1.13
CA ILE A 293 -10.20 5.65 -2.11
C ILE A 293 -8.90 6.40 -1.79
N LEU A 294 -8.65 6.74 -0.52
CA LEU A 294 -7.45 7.41 -0.06
C LEU A 294 -6.19 6.55 -0.25
N THR A 295 -6.30 5.24 -0.04
CA THR A 295 -5.21 4.29 -0.30
C THR A 295 -4.91 4.23 -1.80
N LEU A 296 -5.93 4.13 -2.65
CA LEU A 296 -5.79 4.18 -4.10
C LEU A 296 -5.15 5.50 -4.57
N ALA A 297 -5.62 6.65 -4.06
CA ALA A 297 -5.04 7.96 -4.36
C ALA A 297 -3.55 8.06 -3.98
N ASN A 298 -3.16 7.49 -2.83
CA ASN A 298 -1.75 7.38 -2.44
C ASN A 298 -0.92 6.51 -3.40
N THR A 299 -1.49 5.45 -3.98
CA THR A 299 -0.79 4.62 -4.99
C THR A 299 -0.63 5.35 -6.32
N GLU A 300 -1.66 6.07 -6.79
CA GLU A 300 -1.59 6.88 -8.01
C GLU A 300 -0.64 8.07 -7.88
N LEU A 301 -0.65 8.77 -6.75
CA LEU A 301 0.27 9.89 -6.51
C LEU A 301 1.74 9.43 -6.56
N ASN A 302 2.03 8.25 -6.01
CA ASN A 302 3.37 7.65 -6.05
C ASN A 302 3.80 7.21 -7.47
N SER A 303 2.88 6.68 -8.29
CA SER A 303 3.17 6.30 -9.68
C SER A 303 3.32 7.53 -10.59
N TRP A 304 2.44 8.53 -10.41
CA TRP A 304 2.40 9.77 -11.17
C TRP A 304 3.61 10.67 -10.88
N SER A 305 4.04 10.79 -9.63
CA SER A 305 5.22 11.56 -9.23
C SER A 305 6.47 11.09 -10.00
N ARG A 306 6.73 9.77 -10.00
CA ARG A 306 7.86 9.14 -10.71
C ARG A 306 7.82 9.39 -12.22
N THR A 307 6.66 9.16 -12.84
CA THR A 307 6.46 9.36 -14.28
C THR A 307 6.58 10.83 -14.69
N SER A 308 6.12 11.76 -13.85
CA SER A 308 6.24 13.20 -14.06
C SER A 308 7.71 13.65 -14.08
N ILE A 309 8.50 13.20 -13.12
CA ILE A 309 9.93 13.54 -13.03
C ILE A 309 10.70 12.96 -14.23
N ALA A 310 10.39 11.72 -14.63
CA ALA A 310 10.97 11.12 -15.83
C ALA A 310 10.67 11.94 -17.10
N LYS A 311 9.43 12.44 -17.26
CA LYS A 311 9.06 13.32 -18.38
C LYS A 311 9.82 14.65 -18.35
N ILE A 312 9.93 15.31 -17.19
CA ILE A 312 10.69 16.57 -17.05
C ILE A 312 12.17 16.35 -17.42
N ARG A 313 12.76 15.24 -16.96
CA ARG A 313 14.14 14.87 -17.31
C ARG A 313 14.30 14.65 -18.82
N ALA A 314 13.40 13.89 -19.45
CA ALA A 314 13.44 13.63 -20.90
C ALA A 314 13.25 14.89 -21.76
N VAL A 315 12.49 15.88 -21.29
CA VAL A 315 12.39 17.19 -21.95
C VAL A 315 13.68 18.00 -21.76
N SER A 316 14.32 17.90 -20.59
CA SER A 316 15.60 18.59 -20.30
C SER A 316 16.83 17.93 -20.92
N SER A 317 16.81 16.64 -21.27
CA SER A 317 17.83 15.98 -22.10
C SER A 317 17.61 16.21 -23.61
N GLY A 318 16.61 17.03 -23.95
CA GLY A 318 16.19 17.32 -25.32
C GLY A 318 17.37 17.61 -26.26
N LYS A 319 17.45 16.77 -27.30
CA LYS A 319 18.32 16.83 -28.48
C LYS A 319 19.69 16.12 -28.42
N GLU A 320 20.16 15.65 -27.25
CA GLU A 320 21.38 14.81 -27.18
C GLU A 320 21.10 13.29 -27.12
N ASP A 321 19.88 12.88 -26.75
CA ASP A 321 19.43 11.46 -26.79
C ASP A 321 19.29 10.88 -28.21
N GLY A 322 19.73 11.62 -29.24
CA GLY A 322 20.05 11.06 -30.55
C GLY A 322 21.09 9.94 -30.47
N ALA A 323 21.98 9.96 -29.47
CA ALA A 323 22.93 8.88 -29.20
C ALA A 323 22.22 7.56 -28.80
N SER A 324 21.24 7.60 -27.88
CA SER A 324 20.45 6.41 -27.49
C SER A 324 19.67 5.85 -28.68
N ARG A 325 18.95 6.69 -29.43
CA ARG A 325 18.21 6.24 -30.63
C ARG A 325 19.11 5.73 -31.76
N THR A 326 20.37 6.18 -31.83
CA THR A 326 21.35 5.68 -32.80
C THR A 326 21.98 4.38 -32.32
N ALA A 327 22.25 4.24 -31.02
CA ALA A 327 22.68 2.99 -30.40
C ALA A 327 21.63 1.89 -30.58
N ASP A 328 20.35 2.15 -30.30
CA ASP A 328 19.26 1.20 -30.50
C ASP A 328 19.14 0.75 -31.97
N LYS A 329 19.32 1.67 -32.93
CA LYS A 329 19.35 1.33 -34.37
C LYS A 329 20.56 0.49 -34.77
N LEU A 330 21.75 0.83 -34.28
CA LEU A 330 23.01 0.10 -34.58
C LEU A 330 23.06 -1.27 -33.90
N LEU A 331 22.37 -1.44 -32.76
CA LEU A 331 22.17 -2.73 -32.10
C LEU A 331 21.11 -3.57 -32.81
N ALA A 332 20.01 -2.96 -33.27
CA ALA A 332 18.96 -3.64 -34.04
C ALA A 332 19.46 -4.18 -35.41
N GLU A 333 20.37 -3.49 -36.09
CA GLU A 333 20.95 -3.96 -37.36
C GLU A 333 21.91 -5.16 -37.22
N LYS A 334 22.40 -5.47 -36.01
CA LYS A 334 23.49 -6.44 -35.80
C LYS A 334 23.10 -7.69 -35.01
N GLY A 335 21.80 -7.93 -34.83
CA GLY A 335 21.25 -8.81 -33.79
C GLY A 335 20.37 -9.99 -34.24
N LYS A 336 20.41 -10.44 -35.50
CA LYS A 336 19.92 -11.80 -35.84
C LYS A 336 20.98 -12.84 -35.44
N GLU A 337 21.07 -13.14 -34.14
CA GLU A 337 21.46 -14.43 -33.55
C GLU A 337 21.76 -14.29 -32.04
N GLY A 338 21.01 -15.05 -31.24
CA GLY A 338 21.22 -15.44 -29.84
C GLY A 338 22.08 -14.59 -28.88
N ALA A 339 21.44 -13.72 -28.08
CA ALA A 339 21.77 -13.51 -26.67
C ALA A 339 20.63 -12.77 -25.93
N GLU A 340 20.15 -13.30 -24.79
CA GLU A 340 19.21 -12.58 -23.92
C GLU A 340 19.89 -11.40 -23.22
N VAL A 341 19.60 -10.16 -23.64
CA VAL A 341 19.99 -8.95 -22.91
C VAL A 341 18.78 -8.39 -22.18
N LYS A 342 18.73 -8.57 -20.85
CA LYS A 342 17.70 -8.01 -19.95
C LYS A 342 17.84 -6.48 -19.81
N ALA A 343 17.40 -5.74 -20.83
CA ALA A 343 17.42 -4.27 -20.84
C ALA A 343 16.03 -3.59 -20.83
N GLU A 344 14.93 -4.31 -21.08
CA GLU A 344 13.57 -3.71 -21.20
C GLU A 344 12.52 -4.20 -20.17
N GLU A 345 12.92 -4.83 -19.04
CA GLU A 345 11.95 -5.42 -18.10
C GLU A 345 11.31 -4.45 -17.09
N GLU A 346 11.91 -3.28 -16.82
CA GLU A 346 11.40 -2.33 -15.81
C GLU A 346 9.95 -1.84 -16.03
N PRO A 347 9.49 -1.45 -17.24
CA PRO A 347 8.12 -0.95 -17.41
C PRO A 347 7.05 -2.02 -17.17
N ARG A 348 7.32 -3.29 -17.48
CA ARG A 348 6.36 -4.39 -17.25
C ARG A 348 6.22 -4.68 -15.76
N ARG A 349 7.34 -4.86 -15.06
CA ARG A 349 7.37 -5.10 -13.61
C ARG A 349 6.71 -3.94 -12.85
N MET A 350 6.99 -2.69 -13.23
CA MET A 350 6.38 -1.52 -12.59
C MET A 350 4.86 -1.48 -12.82
N ARG A 351 4.37 -1.78 -14.04
CA ARG A 351 2.92 -1.85 -14.31
C ARG A 351 2.22 -2.94 -13.49
N ILE A 352 2.85 -4.11 -13.32
CA ILE A 352 2.34 -5.20 -12.48
C ILE A 352 2.25 -4.74 -11.02
N ILE A 353 3.31 -4.15 -10.47
CA ILE A 353 3.33 -3.63 -9.09
C ILE A 353 2.25 -2.57 -8.87
N THR A 354 2.12 -1.59 -9.78
CA THR A 354 1.06 -0.56 -9.67
C THR A 354 -0.33 -1.18 -9.71
N ASN A 355 -0.59 -2.14 -10.60
CA ASN A 355 -1.88 -2.83 -10.64
C ASN A 355 -2.14 -3.68 -9.38
N ALA A 356 -1.13 -4.35 -8.83
CA ALA A 356 -1.24 -5.09 -7.57
C ALA A 356 -1.56 -4.15 -6.39
N LEU A 357 -0.94 -2.98 -6.32
CA LEU A 357 -1.24 -1.95 -5.30
C LEU A 357 -2.67 -1.39 -5.43
N ARG A 358 -3.21 -1.25 -6.64
CA ARG A 358 -4.62 -0.88 -6.85
C ARG A 358 -5.59 -1.95 -6.34
N VAL A 359 -5.30 -3.21 -6.63
CA VAL A 359 -6.09 -4.36 -6.13
C VAL A 359 -6.01 -4.43 -4.60
N MET A 360 -4.82 -4.21 -4.02
CA MET A 360 -4.63 -4.13 -2.58
C MET A 360 -5.45 -3.00 -1.93
N ALA A 361 -5.52 -1.82 -2.55
CA ALA A 361 -6.34 -0.71 -2.06
C ALA A 361 -7.84 -1.04 -2.00
N ILE A 362 -8.34 -1.82 -2.97
CA ILE A 362 -9.72 -2.33 -2.97
C ILE A 362 -9.90 -3.43 -1.90
N ALA A 363 -8.93 -4.35 -1.79
CA ALA A 363 -8.95 -5.42 -0.80
C ALA A 363 -8.88 -4.93 0.67
N PHE A 364 -8.37 -3.73 0.91
CA PHE A 364 -8.40 -3.11 2.25
C PHE A 364 -9.78 -2.63 2.69
N ILE A 365 -10.74 -2.43 1.78
CA ILE A 365 -12.11 -2.00 2.14
C ILE A 365 -12.80 -3.02 3.06
N PRO A 366 -12.96 -4.32 2.71
CA PRO A 366 -13.58 -5.31 3.60
C PRO A 366 -12.81 -5.53 4.91
N ILE A 367 -11.48 -5.29 4.92
CA ILE A 367 -10.68 -5.34 6.15
C ILE A 367 -11.07 -4.17 7.08
N ALA A 368 -11.29 -2.97 6.53
CA ALA A 368 -11.75 -1.80 7.28
C ALA A 368 -13.21 -1.92 7.74
N CYS A 369 -14.08 -2.61 7.02
CA CYS A 369 -15.45 -2.93 7.48
C CYS A 369 -15.49 -3.74 8.78
N GLN A 370 -14.45 -4.53 9.07
CA GLN A 370 -14.36 -5.36 10.26
C GLN A 370 -13.58 -4.70 11.42
N ALA A 371 -13.05 -3.49 11.20
CA ALA A 371 -12.30 -2.75 12.19
C ALA A 371 -13.21 -1.81 13.02
N PRO A 372 -12.93 -1.62 14.33
CA PRO A 372 -13.51 -0.53 15.11
C PRO A 372 -13.30 0.85 14.46
N GLY A 373 -14.28 1.73 14.63
CA GLY A 373 -14.28 3.10 14.09
C GLY A 373 -13.00 3.90 14.38
N VAL A 374 -12.47 3.77 15.60
CA VAL A 374 -11.21 4.42 16.01
C VAL A 374 -10.00 4.00 15.15
N LEU A 375 -9.96 2.74 14.69
CA LEU A 375 -8.91 2.28 13.76
C LEU A 375 -9.10 2.89 12.38
N VAL A 376 -10.34 3.00 11.90
CA VAL A 376 -10.64 3.63 10.60
C VAL A 376 -10.24 5.10 10.61
N ILE A 377 -10.52 5.84 11.70
CA ILE A 377 -10.04 7.22 11.88
C ILE A 377 -8.51 7.28 11.83
N TYR A 378 -7.82 6.45 12.63
CA TYR A 378 -6.35 6.40 12.64
C TYR A 378 -5.78 6.11 11.23
N TRP A 379 -6.33 5.13 10.53
CA TRP A 379 -5.90 4.76 9.18
C TRP A 379 -6.17 5.87 8.15
N LEU A 380 -7.31 6.56 8.23
CA LEU A 380 -7.61 7.76 7.43
C LEU A 380 -6.60 8.88 7.71
N SER A 381 -6.39 9.28 8.97
CA SER A 381 -5.43 10.32 9.35
C SER A 381 -4.01 10.01 8.85
N SER A 382 -3.58 8.76 9.06
CA SER A 382 -2.30 8.19 8.61
C SER A 382 -2.15 8.21 7.07
N GLY A 383 -3.24 7.93 6.34
CA GLY A 383 -3.31 8.00 4.88
C GLY A 383 -3.32 9.42 4.34
N ILE A 384 -4.01 10.36 5.00
CA ILE A 384 -4.06 11.78 4.66
C ILE A 384 -2.67 12.41 4.85
N TYR A 385 -2.02 12.13 5.99
CA TYR A 385 -0.63 12.55 6.23
C TYR A 385 0.30 12.08 5.09
N THR A 386 0.18 10.81 4.70
CA THR A 386 0.98 10.21 3.62
C THR A 386 0.73 10.91 2.27
N MET A 387 -0.52 11.27 1.97
CA MET A 387 -0.90 11.98 0.75
C MET A 387 -0.35 13.42 0.74
N ILE A 388 -0.45 14.14 1.86
CA ILE A 388 0.10 15.49 2.03
C ILE A 388 1.62 15.45 1.88
N GLN A 389 2.31 14.56 2.60
CA GLN A 389 3.75 14.39 2.55
C GLN A 389 4.24 14.13 1.11
N ASN A 390 3.63 13.16 0.42
CA ASN A 390 3.98 12.82 -0.96
C ASN A 390 3.70 13.98 -1.93
N SER A 391 2.63 14.74 -1.72
CA SER A 391 2.28 15.91 -2.53
C SER A 391 3.30 17.04 -2.37
N VAL A 392 3.64 17.39 -1.12
CA VAL A 392 4.67 18.40 -0.79
C VAL A 392 6.01 18.00 -1.40
N PHE A 393 6.43 16.74 -1.22
CA PHE A 393 7.66 16.22 -1.80
C PHE A 393 7.66 16.24 -3.34
N ALA A 394 6.57 15.86 -4.01
CA ALA A 394 6.45 15.94 -5.46
C ALA A 394 6.54 17.40 -5.99
N VAL A 395 5.95 18.37 -5.27
CA VAL A 395 6.06 19.80 -5.61
C VAL A 395 7.49 20.32 -5.42
N LEU A 396 8.16 19.94 -4.32
CA LEU A 396 9.55 20.33 -4.05
C LEU A 396 10.54 19.75 -5.08
N ASP A 397 10.35 18.51 -5.53
CA ASP A 397 11.16 17.93 -6.61
C ASP A 397 10.94 18.68 -7.93
N ARG A 398 9.68 18.87 -8.34
CA ARG A 398 9.34 19.57 -9.59
C ARG A 398 9.94 20.98 -9.62
N ARG A 399 9.90 21.71 -8.50
CA ARG A 399 10.56 23.03 -8.35
C ARG A 399 12.09 22.91 -8.44
N SER A 400 12.68 21.95 -7.75
CA SER A 400 14.14 21.73 -7.74
C SER A 400 14.68 21.39 -9.13
N GLU A 401 14.00 20.50 -9.87
CA GLU A 401 14.36 20.18 -11.25
C GLU A 401 14.20 21.39 -12.18
N ALA A 402 13.08 22.12 -12.12
CA ALA A 402 12.87 23.30 -12.96
C ALA A 402 13.99 24.36 -12.80
N ILE A 403 14.45 24.59 -11.57
CA ILE A 403 15.58 25.51 -11.29
C ILE A 403 16.89 25.00 -11.91
N LYS A 404 17.16 23.69 -11.86
CA LYS A 404 18.34 23.09 -12.51
C LYS A 404 18.29 23.25 -14.04
N VAL A 405 17.12 23.02 -14.65
CA VAL A 405 16.93 23.16 -16.11
C VAL A 405 17.19 24.61 -16.54
N ALA A 406 16.59 25.58 -15.86
CA ALA A 406 16.79 27.00 -16.13
C ALA A 406 18.28 27.40 -16.01
N ARG A 407 18.97 26.91 -14.96
CA ARG A 407 20.42 27.13 -14.77
C ARG A 407 21.25 26.51 -15.90
N LYS A 408 20.93 25.28 -16.34
CA LYS A 408 21.63 24.63 -17.48
C LYS A 408 21.44 25.43 -18.78
N GLN A 409 20.22 25.89 -19.06
CA GLN A 409 19.91 26.71 -20.24
C GLN A 409 20.69 28.02 -20.25
N HIS A 410 20.76 28.72 -19.12
CA HIS A 410 21.55 29.95 -18.98
C HIS A 410 23.05 29.73 -19.25
N LEU A 411 23.64 28.67 -18.69
CA LEU A 411 25.04 28.32 -18.95
C LEU A 411 25.32 28.00 -20.42
N LEU A 412 24.40 27.29 -21.10
CA LEU A 412 24.51 27.02 -22.54
C LEU A 412 24.40 28.30 -23.38
N GLN A 413 23.54 29.25 -22.99
CA GLN A 413 23.45 30.55 -23.66
C GLN A 413 24.75 31.36 -23.51
N GLN A 414 25.35 31.39 -22.32
CA GLN A 414 26.66 32.02 -22.08
C GLN A 414 27.78 31.37 -22.91
N GLN A 415 27.81 30.04 -23.02
CA GLN A 415 28.78 29.33 -23.86
C GLN A 415 28.60 29.60 -25.35
N LEU A 416 27.36 29.77 -25.83
CA LEU A 416 27.07 30.14 -27.21
C LEU A 416 27.42 31.60 -27.52
N GLN A 417 27.30 32.51 -26.54
CA GLN A 417 27.76 33.89 -26.66
C GLN A 417 29.28 33.99 -26.71
N HIS A 418 30.02 33.24 -25.88
CA HIS A 418 31.49 33.20 -25.91
C HIS A 418 32.10 32.50 -27.14
N ARG A 419 31.29 31.80 -27.95
CA ARG A 419 31.74 31.14 -29.20
C ARG A 419 31.45 31.96 -30.47
N ARG A 420 30.84 33.13 -30.33
CA ARG A 420 30.58 34.10 -31.42
C ARG A 420 31.50 35.30 -31.26
#